data_AF-A0A9D0VGQ8-F1
#
_entry.id   AF-A0A9D0VGQ8-F1
#
_cell.length_a   1.000
_cell.length_b   1.000
_cell.length_c   1.000
_cell.angle_alpha   90.00
_cell.angle_beta   90.00
_cell.angle_gamma   90.00
#
_symmetry.space_group_name_H-M   'P 1'
#
loop_
_entity.id
_entity.type
_entity.pdbx_description
1 polymer ?
#
loop_
_entity_poly.entity_id
_entity_poly.type
_entity_poly.pdbx_seq_one_letter_code
_entity_poly.pdbx_strand_id
1 'polypeptide(L)'
;MHRWIWIAGLVAPGCGVEVPEAELDTGVSWLEAPALDRAAGGTHRVWLTCGDPVCSGWSPKGLPDCPMWATEGMACPPWADGRRCDPHDACNALYICDDVDPTAGGCPISLRSAKSGIDYVDPAERQALHDALMDFNLATYRYRADGATGPQHLGFIIDDVAPSPAIAASGQRVDLYAYTSMAVAALQVQQEQIETLQAQLQQLQAQLAERPPEPR
;
A
#
# COMPACT_ATOMS: atom_id res chain seq x y z
N MET A 1 -6.29 48.91 -7.58
CA MET A 1 -5.01 49.38 -7.01
C MET A 1 -4.68 48.47 -5.85
N HIS A 2 -3.63 47.64 -5.94
CA HIS A 2 -2.78 47.13 -4.85
C HIS A 2 -1.61 46.42 -5.56
N ARG A 3 -0.41 47.00 -5.44
CA ARG A 3 0.83 46.59 -6.10
C ARG A 3 1.51 45.50 -5.28
N TRP A 4 1.98 44.46 -5.96
CA TRP A 4 2.96 43.51 -5.45
C TRP A 4 4.35 44.15 -5.46
N ILE A 5 5.08 44.08 -4.36
CA ILE A 5 6.49 44.45 -4.28
C ILE A 5 7.28 43.20 -3.90
N TRP A 6 8.13 42.77 -4.81
CA TRP A 6 9.24 41.84 -4.56
C TRP A 6 10.40 42.63 -3.95
N ILE A 7 11.02 42.11 -2.89
CA ILE A 7 12.32 42.59 -2.42
C ILE A 7 13.30 41.41 -2.42
N ALA A 8 14.37 41.59 -3.18
CA ALA A 8 15.50 40.70 -3.30
C ALA A 8 16.47 40.86 -2.12
N GLY A 9 17.11 39.73 -1.76
CA GLY A 9 18.49 39.58 -1.29
C GLY A 9 19.09 40.61 -0.33
N LEU A 10 19.37 40.16 0.90
CA LEU A 10 20.50 40.63 1.68
C LEU A 10 21.24 39.43 2.28
N VAL A 11 22.47 39.26 1.80
CA VAL A 11 23.53 38.43 2.39
C VAL A 11 24.09 39.21 3.59
N ALA A 12 24.22 38.54 4.73
CA ALA A 12 25.03 39.02 5.85
C ALA A 12 25.96 37.89 6.36
N PRO A 13 27.16 38.22 6.86
CA PRO A 13 28.28 37.31 7.02
C PRO A 13 28.39 36.72 8.44
N GLY A 14 29.07 35.58 8.53
CA GLY A 14 29.92 35.23 9.67
C GLY A 14 29.23 34.79 10.96
N CYS A 15 29.14 33.47 11.15
CA CYS A 15 29.33 32.84 12.46
C CYS A 15 30.11 31.55 12.20
N GLY A 16 31.41 31.60 12.45
CA GLY A 16 32.28 30.42 12.46
C GLY A 16 32.04 29.60 13.71
N VAL A 17 31.92 28.29 13.55
CA VAL A 17 32.10 27.32 14.62
C VAL A 17 33.15 26.35 14.10
N GLU A 18 34.31 26.37 14.77
CA GLU A 18 35.44 25.47 14.52
C GLU A 18 35.02 24.02 14.74
N VAL A 19 35.31 23.16 13.77
CA VAL A 19 35.21 21.70 13.89
C VAL A 19 36.63 21.18 14.04
N PRO A 20 36.98 20.46 15.12
CA PRO A 20 38.30 19.84 15.21
C PRO A 20 38.36 18.64 14.25
N GLU A 21 39.43 18.58 13.46
CA GLU A 21 39.82 17.41 12.68
C GLU A 21 40.12 16.25 13.65
N ALA A 22 39.25 15.25 13.69
CA ALA A 22 39.54 13.97 14.31
C ALA A 22 40.04 13.01 13.22
N GLU A 23 41.27 12.55 13.42
CA GLU A 23 42.03 11.62 12.60
C GLU A 23 41.21 10.38 12.16
N LEU A 24 41.32 10.05 10.87
CA LEU A 24 40.91 8.77 10.32
C LEU A 24 41.93 7.70 10.74
N ASP A 25 41.67 7.02 11.86
CA ASP A 25 42.32 5.75 12.17
C ASP A 25 41.65 4.63 11.36
N THR A 26 42.31 4.24 10.27
CA THR A 26 41.97 3.09 9.45
C THR A 26 42.42 1.81 10.15
N GLY A 27 41.51 1.18 10.89
CA GLY A 27 41.85 -0.07 11.59
C GLY A 27 40.66 -0.85 12.13
N VAL A 28 39.78 -1.40 11.28
CA VAL A 28 38.87 -2.48 11.69
C VAL A 28 39.16 -3.74 10.88
N SER A 29 39.91 -4.63 11.53
CA SER A 29 40.16 -6.01 11.14
C SER A 29 38.87 -6.82 11.23
N TRP A 30 38.39 -7.34 10.09
CA TRP A 30 37.28 -8.28 10.01
C TRP A 30 37.71 -9.67 10.47
N LEU A 31 37.56 -9.96 11.76
CA LEU A 31 37.55 -11.32 12.28
C LEU A 31 36.28 -11.53 13.12
N GLU A 32 35.40 -12.38 12.55
CA GLU A 32 34.48 -13.29 13.23
C GLU A 32 33.40 -12.68 14.14
N ALA A 33 32.27 -12.30 13.54
CA ALA A 33 30.99 -12.27 14.26
C ALA A 33 30.37 -13.68 14.21
N PRO A 34 29.99 -14.29 15.34
CA PRO A 34 29.40 -15.63 15.35
C PRO A 34 28.02 -15.59 14.69
N ALA A 35 27.78 -16.57 13.83
CA ALA A 35 26.49 -16.82 13.21
C ALA A 35 25.40 -16.92 14.29
N LEU A 36 24.49 -15.95 14.34
CA LEU A 36 23.22 -16.13 15.01
C LEU A 36 22.41 -17.12 14.18
N ASP A 37 22.46 -18.37 14.63
CA ASP A 37 21.65 -19.48 14.19
C ASP A 37 20.16 -19.10 14.35
N ARG A 38 19.53 -18.66 13.27
CA ARG A 38 18.08 -18.49 13.17
C ARG A 38 17.53 -19.50 12.17
N ALA A 39 17.42 -20.74 12.65
CA ALA A 39 16.59 -21.75 12.03
C ALA A 39 15.11 -21.51 12.38
N ALA A 40 14.39 -20.89 11.45
CA ALA A 40 12.95 -21.09 11.24
C ALA A 40 12.74 -21.05 9.71
N GLY A 41 13.21 -22.11 9.05
CA GLY A 41 13.40 -22.17 7.62
C GLY A 41 12.14 -22.47 6.83
N GLY A 42 11.56 -21.44 6.23
CA GLY A 42 11.26 -21.53 4.81
C GLY A 42 12.57 -21.30 4.05
N THR A 43 12.90 -22.14 3.06
CA THR A 43 14.00 -21.80 2.14
C THR A 43 13.49 -20.69 1.23
N HIS A 44 13.91 -19.44 1.47
CA HIS A 44 13.63 -18.32 0.58
C HIS A 44 14.04 -18.67 -0.84
N ARG A 45 13.16 -18.37 -1.79
CA ARG A 45 13.37 -18.58 -3.22
C ARG A 45 13.09 -17.30 -3.97
N VAL A 46 13.69 -17.20 -5.13
CA VAL A 46 13.35 -16.18 -6.10
C VAL A 46 12.05 -16.58 -6.77
N TRP A 47 11.04 -15.73 -6.67
CA TRP A 47 9.75 -15.91 -7.32
C TRP A 47 9.50 -14.79 -8.32
N LEU A 48 8.79 -15.11 -9.40
CA LEU A 48 8.25 -14.11 -10.30
C LEU A 48 6.97 -13.52 -9.71
N THR A 49 6.76 -12.21 -9.83
CA THR A 49 5.47 -11.58 -9.49
C THR A 49 4.49 -11.72 -10.66
N CYS A 50 3.23 -11.33 -10.46
CA CYS A 50 2.23 -11.34 -11.53
C CYS A 50 2.42 -10.30 -12.64
N GLY A 51 3.43 -9.43 -12.54
CA GLY A 51 3.62 -8.32 -13.46
C GLY A 51 2.61 -7.21 -13.32
N ASP A 52 2.54 -6.38 -14.36
CA ASP A 52 1.60 -5.29 -14.43
C ASP A 52 0.16 -5.83 -14.54
N PRO A 53 -0.84 -5.17 -13.92
CA PRO A 53 -2.24 -5.59 -14.01
C PRO A 53 -2.77 -5.72 -15.45
N VAL A 54 -2.14 -4.99 -16.39
CA VAL A 54 -2.37 -5.10 -17.83
C VAL A 54 -1.01 -5.22 -18.52
N CYS A 55 -0.69 -6.42 -19.03
CA CYS A 55 0.56 -6.65 -19.74
C CYS A 55 0.64 -5.78 -21.00
N SER A 56 1.62 -4.87 -21.05
CA SER A 56 1.83 -3.96 -22.19
C SER A 56 3.28 -3.97 -22.71
N GLY A 57 4.04 -5.02 -22.39
CA GLY A 57 5.48 -5.07 -22.60
C GLY A 57 6.24 -4.64 -21.35
N TRP A 58 7.56 -4.59 -21.45
CA TRP A 58 8.45 -4.08 -20.40
C TRP A 58 8.52 -2.54 -20.42
N SER A 59 8.59 -1.95 -19.22
CA SER A 59 8.78 -0.54 -18.94
C SER A 59 9.59 -0.37 -17.64
N PRO A 60 10.52 0.59 -17.55
CA PRO A 60 11.37 0.72 -16.36
C PRO A 60 10.55 1.12 -15.12
N LYS A 61 10.71 0.37 -14.01
CA LYS A 61 10.01 0.63 -12.72
C LYS A 61 10.91 1.29 -11.66
N GLY A 62 12.10 1.75 -12.04
CA GLY A 62 13.08 2.34 -11.11
C GLY A 62 13.71 1.33 -10.15
N LEU A 63 13.62 0.04 -10.45
CA LEU A 63 14.30 -1.04 -9.73
C LEU A 63 15.61 -1.40 -10.44
N PRO A 64 16.64 -1.87 -9.70
CA PRO A 64 17.86 -2.36 -10.31
C PRO A 64 17.60 -3.63 -11.12
N ASP A 65 18.40 -3.84 -12.16
CA ASP A 65 18.43 -5.11 -12.90
C ASP A 65 18.76 -6.27 -11.96
N CYS A 66 18.19 -7.44 -12.25
CA CYS A 66 18.43 -8.62 -11.43
C CYS A 66 19.89 -9.08 -11.50
N PRO A 67 20.53 -9.34 -10.34
CA PRO A 67 21.87 -9.90 -10.31
C PRO A 67 21.87 -11.33 -10.87
N MET A 68 23.01 -11.82 -11.34
CA MET A 68 23.10 -13.15 -11.99
C MET A 68 22.62 -14.33 -11.12
N TRP A 69 22.62 -14.18 -9.79
CA TRP A 69 22.12 -15.23 -8.89
C TRP A 69 20.59 -15.27 -8.80
N ALA A 70 19.90 -14.19 -9.17
CA ALA A 70 18.46 -14.08 -9.08
C ALA A 70 17.82 -14.75 -10.31
N THR A 71 17.66 -16.07 -10.23
CA THR A 71 16.93 -16.88 -11.22
C THR A 71 15.71 -17.48 -10.55
N GLU A 72 14.55 -17.43 -11.20
CA GLU A 72 13.30 -17.99 -10.68
C GLU A 72 13.48 -19.43 -10.15
N GLY A 73 12.87 -19.71 -8.99
CA GLY A 73 12.91 -20.99 -8.28
C GLY A 73 14.20 -21.27 -7.49
N MET A 74 15.28 -20.52 -7.74
CA MET A 74 16.55 -20.70 -7.03
C MET A 74 16.47 -20.15 -5.61
N ALA A 75 17.27 -20.75 -4.72
CA ALA A 75 17.41 -20.25 -3.36
C ALA A 75 18.01 -18.84 -3.40
N CYS A 76 17.41 -17.93 -2.65
CA CYS A 76 17.98 -16.61 -2.43
C CYS A 76 18.50 -16.49 -0.99
N PRO A 77 19.52 -15.63 -0.76
CA PRO A 77 20.07 -15.45 0.57
C PRO A 77 19.02 -14.84 1.53
N PRO A 78 19.01 -15.20 2.83
CA PRO A 78 18.04 -14.64 3.79
C PRO A 78 18.08 -13.10 3.90
N TRP A 79 19.24 -12.47 3.67
CA TRP A 79 19.35 -11.01 3.66
C TRP A 79 18.66 -10.33 2.47
N ALA A 80 18.28 -11.11 1.45
CA ALA A 80 17.57 -10.64 0.27
C ALA A 80 16.05 -10.75 0.42
N ASP A 81 15.54 -11.26 1.54
CA ASP A 81 14.11 -11.39 1.80
C ASP A 81 13.34 -10.08 1.52
N GLY A 82 12.24 -10.18 0.80
CA GLY A 82 11.41 -9.08 0.31
C GLY A 82 12.06 -8.19 -0.77
N ARG A 83 13.34 -8.37 -1.12
CA ARG A 83 14.00 -7.55 -2.16
C ARG A 83 13.46 -7.89 -3.53
N ARG A 84 13.31 -6.84 -4.34
CA ARG A 84 12.86 -6.93 -5.73
C ARG A 84 13.93 -6.46 -6.70
N CYS A 85 13.94 -7.05 -7.89
CA CYS A 85 14.75 -6.61 -9.02
C CYS A 85 13.98 -6.81 -10.32
N ASP A 86 14.44 -6.15 -11.38
CA ASP A 86 13.84 -6.19 -12.71
C ASP A 86 14.53 -7.25 -13.60
N PRO A 87 13.85 -8.36 -13.96
CA PRO A 87 14.36 -9.36 -14.89
C PRO A 87 14.08 -9.02 -16.37
N HIS A 88 13.50 -7.84 -16.65
CA HIS A 88 13.04 -7.40 -17.97
C HIS A 88 11.97 -8.31 -18.58
N ASP A 89 11.04 -8.76 -17.73
CA ASP A 89 9.93 -9.61 -18.14
C ASP A 89 8.94 -8.88 -19.08
N ALA A 90 8.33 -9.65 -20.00
CA ALA A 90 7.43 -9.13 -21.02
C ALA A 90 6.08 -8.60 -20.48
N CYS A 91 5.69 -8.95 -19.27
CA CYS A 91 4.55 -8.37 -18.55
C CYS A 91 5.02 -7.49 -17.37
N ASN A 92 6.27 -7.01 -17.38
CA ASN A 92 6.80 -6.18 -16.29
C ASN A 92 6.83 -6.90 -14.93
N ALA A 93 6.80 -8.25 -14.92
CA ALA A 93 6.98 -9.02 -13.71
C ALA A 93 8.37 -8.81 -13.12
N LEU A 94 8.42 -8.79 -11.80
CA LEU A 94 9.62 -8.58 -11.01
C LEU A 94 10.02 -9.90 -10.39
N TYR A 95 11.32 -10.08 -10.13
CA TYR A 95 11.73 -11.09 -9.18
C TYR A 95 11.61 -10.55 -7.76
N ILE A 96 11.13 -11.38 -6.85
CA ILE A 96 11.13 -11.15 -5.40
C ILE A 96 11.76 -12.36 -4.70
N CYS A 97 12.63 -12.12 -3.72
CA CYS A 97 13.09 -13.18 -2.83
C CYS A 97 12.10 -13.29 -1.66
N ASP A 98 11.46 -14.44 -1.50
CA ASP A 98 10.41 -14.64 -0.50
C ASP A 98 10.37 -16.13 -0.10
N ASP A 99 9.89 -16.43 1.11
CA ASP A 99 9.66 -17.81 1.55
C ASP A 99 8.30 -18.35 1.05
N VAL A 100 7.45 -17.49 0.49
CA VAL A 100 6.18 -17.82 -0.13
C VAL A 100 6.12 -17.34 -1.58
N ASP A 101 5.71 -18.21 -2.49
CA ASP A 101 5.42 -17.84 -3.88
C ASP A 101 4.25 -16.84 -3.94
N PRO A 102 4.46 -15.58 -4.41
CA PRO A 102 3.41 -14.57 -4.50
C PRO A 102 2.37 -14.89 -5.59
N THR A 103 2.66 -15.85 -6.46
CA THR A 103 1.74 -16.36 -7.49
C THR A 103 1.09 -17.68 -7.07
N ALA A 104 1.37 -18.18 -5.85
CA ALA A 104 0.68 -19.34 -5.33
C ALA A 104 -0.84 -19.09 -5.27
N GLY A 105 -1.59 -19.76 -6.15
CA GLY A 105 -3.02 -19.52 -6.36
C GLY A 105 -3.36 -18.85 -7.71
N GLY A 106 -2.35 -18.55 -8.52
CA GLY A 106 -2.45 -17.88 -9.81
C GLY A 106 -2.49 -16.36 -9.70
N CYS A 107 -2.24 -15.70 -10.81
CA CYS A 107 -2.41 -14.25 -10.91
C CYS A 107 -3.90 -13.89 -10.98
N PRO A 108 -4.32 -12.71 -10.48
CA PRO A 108 -5.73 -12.34 -10.47
C PRO A 108 -6.34 -12.35 -11.89
N ILE A 109 -7.29 -13.26 -12.14
CA ILE A 109 -8.07 -13.33 -13.39
C ILE A 109 -9.50 -12.91 -13.10
N SER A 110 -9.94 -11.77 -13.64
CA SER A 110 -11.30 -11.25 -13.45
C SER A 110 -12.21 -11.47 -14.67
N LEU A 111 -12.13 -12.64 -15.29
CA LEU A 111 -12.99 -13.04 -16.41
C LEU A 111 -14.13 -13.95 -15.92
N ARG A 112 -15.35 -13.75 -16.44
CA ARG A 112 -16.50 -14.62 -16.16
C ARG A 112 -16.22 -16.08 -16.53
N SER A 113 -15.53 -16.32 -17.64
CA SER A 113 -15.16 -17.68 -18.09
C SER A 113 -14.22 -18.42 -17.13
N ALA A 114 -13.50 -17.68 -16.27
CA ALA A 114 -12.61 -18.23 -15.26
C ALA A 114 -13.28 -18.38 -13.89
N LYS A 115 -14.56 -17.99 -13.74
CA LYS A 115 -15.28 -17.96 -12.45
C LYS A 115 -16.59 -18.76 -12.55
N SER A 116 -16.97 -19.44 -11.48
CA SER A 116 -18.25 -20.15 -11.35
C SER A 116 -18.93 -19.76 -10.04
N GLY A 117 -20.25 -19.99 -9.92
CA GLY A 117 -21.01 -19.58 -8.72
C GLY A 117 -21.01 -18.06 -8.50
N ILE A 118 -21.24 -17.28 -9.55
CA ILE A 118 -21.20 -15.81 -9.48
C ILE A 118 -22.56 -15.29 -9.03
N ASP A 119 -22.61 -14.88 -7.76
CA ASP A 119 -23.68 -14.06 -7.20
C ASP A 119 -23.20 -12.60 -7.12
N TYR A 120 -24.09 -11.67 -7.46
CA TYR A 120 -23.80 -10.24 -7.38
C TYR A 120 -24.21 -9.70 -6.02
N VAL A 121 -23.37 -8.82 -5.46
CA VAL A 121 -23.63 -8.16 -4.18
C VAL A 121 -24.88 -7.31 -4.27
N ASP A 122 -25.89 -7.65 -3.47
CA ASP A 122 -27.15 -6.91 -3.40
C ASP A 122 -27.02 -5.61 -2.58
N PRO A 123 -28.05 -4.73 -2.54
CA PRO A 123 -27.96 -3.48 -1.79
C PRO A 123 -27.74 -3.65 -0.28
N ALA A 124 -28.31 -4.68 0.35
CA ALA A 124 -28.16 -4.93 1.78
C ALA A 124 -26.75 -5.44 2.10
N GLU A 125 -26.23 -6.35 1.28
CA GLU A 125 -24.84 -6.82 1.38
C GLU A 125 -23.85 -5.67 1.15
N ARG A 126 -24.12 -4.80 0.17
CA ARG A 126 -23.29 -3.62 -0.09
C ARG A 126 -23.25 -2.67 1.10
N GLN A 127 -24.40 -2.44 1.75
CA GLN A 127 -24.47 -1.65 2.98
C GLN A 127 -23.67 -2.31 4.11
N ALA A 128 -23.77 -3.62 4.28
CA ALA A 128 -22.99 -4.34 5.29
C ALA A 128 -21.47 -4.23 5.05
N LEU A 129 -21.02 -4.29 3.78
CA LEU A 129 -19.61 -4.07 3.42
C LEU A 129 -19.16 -2.63 3.68
N HIS A 130 -20.03 -1.65 3.39
CA HIS A 130 -19.79 -0.24 3.73
C HIS A 130 -19.59 -0.08 5.24
N ASP A 131 -20.53 -0.57 6.04
CA ASP A 131 -20.52 -0.39 7.49
C ASP A 131 -19.30 -1.07 8.11
N ALA A 132 -19.01 -2.30 7.69
CA ALA A 132 -17.80 -3.01 8.10
C ALA A 132 -16.53 -2.24 7.76
N LEU A 133 -16.44 -1.60 6.59
CA LEU A 133 -15.27 -0.80 6.22
C LEU A 133 -15.16 0.49 7.03
N MET A 134 -16.28 1.15 7.35
CA MET A 134 -16.27 2.38 8.16
C MET A 134 -15.79 2.14 9.60
N ASP A 135 -15.92 0.91 10.10
CA ASP A 135 -15.40 0.51 11.41
C ASP A 135 -13.87 0.30 11.43
N PHE A 136 -13.19 0.35 10.27
CA PHE A 136 -11.75 0.16 10.21
C PHE A 136 -11.01 1.40 10.72
N ASN A 137 -10.34 1.26 11.86
CA ASN A 137 -9.42 2.29 12.34
C ASN A 137 -8.15 2.30 11.51
N LEU A 138 -7.84 3.46 10.92
CA LEU A 138 -6.53 3.69 10.30
C LEU A 138 -5.50 3.99 11.38
N ALA A 139 -4.36 3.31 11.29
CA ALA A 139 -3.23 3.46 12.19
C ALA A 139 -1.97 3.75 11.38
N THR A 140 -1.05 4.49 12.01
CA THR A 140 0.33 4.52 11.55
C THR A 140 1.18 3.69 12.49
N TYR A 141 2.12 2.92 11.94
CA TYR A 141 2.90 1.95 12.70
C TYR A 141 4.31 1.79 12.12
N ARG A 142 5.18 1.13 12.88
CA ARG A 142 6.51 0.68 12.45
C ARG A 142 6.60 -0.81 12.70
N TYR A 143 7.23 -1.57 11.81
CA TYR A 143 7.49 -2.96 12.13
C TYR A 143 8.50 -3.04 13.28
N ARG A 144 8.40 -4.08 14.12
CA ARG A 144 9.37 -4.28 15.20
C ARG A 144 10.81 -4.41 14.66
N ALA A 145 10.95 -4.99 13.47
CA ALA A 145 12.23 -5.12 12.77
C ALA A 145 12.82 -3.78 12.29
N ASP A 146 11.97 -2.77 12.06
CA ASP A 146 12.38 -1.44 11.59
C ASP A 146 13.08 -0.62 12.70
N GLY A 147 12.85 -0.98 13.97
CA GLY A 147 13.34 -0.23 15.12
C GLY A 147 12.67 1.14 15.29
N ALA A 148 13.13 1.92 16.29
CA ALA A 148 12.50 3.20 16.64
C ALA A 148 12.65 4.28 15.56
N THR A 149 13.68 4.17 14.71
CA THR A 149 14.03 5.16 13.68
C THR A 149 13.74 4.70 12.26
N GLY A 150 13.14 3.52 12.06
CA GLY A 150 12.85 3.00 10.73
C GLY A 150 11.72 3.73 10.00
N PRO A 151 11.22 3.22 8.88
CA PRO A 151 10.10 3.84 8.16
C PRO A 151 8.78 3.76 8.95
N GLN A 152 7.88 4.72 8.71
CA GLN A 152 6.51 4.71 9.24
C GLN A 152 5.56 4.29 8.12
N HIS A 153 4.66 3.38 8.44
CA HIS A 153 3.68 2.83 7.53
C HIS A 153 2.29 3.33 7.90
N LEU A 154 1.38 3.34 6.93
CA LEU A 154 -0.05 3.63 7.11
C LEU A 154 -0.84 2.37 6.76
N GLY A 155 -1.82 2.01 7.58
CA GLY A 155 -2.69 0.86 7.33
C GLY A 155 -3.73 0.69 8.44
N PHE A 156 -4.12 -0.54 8.70
CA PHE A 156 -5.00 -0.93 9.80
C PHE A 156 -4.43 -2.19 10.48
N ILE A 157 -4.91 -2.51 11.68
CA ILE A 157 -4.47 -3.68 12.44
C ILE A 157 -5.50 -4.79 12.26
N ILE A 158 -5.06 -5.96 11.76
CA ILE A 158 -5.95 -7.10 11.47
C ILE A 158 -6.69 -7.58 12.74
N ASP A 159 -6.01 -7.58 13.89
CA ASP A 159 -6.58 -8.00 15.19
C ASP A 159 -7.81 -7.17 15.61
N ASP A 160 -7.91 -5.93 15.13
CA ASP A 160 -9.00 -5.01 15.50
C ASP A 160 -10.26 -5.19 14.62
N VAL A 161 -10.12 -5.79 13.44
CA VAL A 161 -11.18 -5.85 12.41
C VAL A 161 -11.57 -7.27 12.02
N ALA A 162 -10.90 -8.28 12.57
CA ALA A 162 -11.23 -9.68 12.34
C ALA A 162 -12.51 -10.09 13.09
N PRO A 163 -13.39 -10.92 12.50
CA PRO A 163 -13.32 -11.47 11.13
C PRO A 163 -13.83 -10.47 10.07
N SER A 164 -13.16 -10.42 8.92
CA SER A 164 -13.56 -9.57 7.79
C SER A 164 -13.19 -10.21 6.44
N PRO A 165 -13.97 -9.98 5.36
CA PRO A 165 -13.59 -10.39 4.01
C PRO A 165 -12.23 -9.85 3.56
N ALA A 166 -11.80 -8.71 4.12
CA ALA A 166 -10.50 -8.10 3.82
C ALA A 166 -9.30 -8.88 4.39
N ILE A 167 -9.51 -9.94 5.17
CA ILE A 167 -8.44 -10.72 5.79
C ILE A 167 -8.32 -12.06 5.06
N ALA A 168 -7.12 -12.39 4.61
CA ALA A 168 -6.83 -13.67 3.98
C ALA A 168 -7.11 -14.84 4.93
N ALA A 169 -7.39 -16.03 4.40
CA ALA A 169 -7.74 -17.21 5.20
C ALA A 169 -6.71 -17.58 6.29
N SER A 170 -5.44 -17.18 6.15
CA SER A 170 -4.41 -17.39 7.17
C SER A 170 -4.55 -16.52 8.41
N GLY A 171 -5.38 -15.45 8.37
CA GLY A 171 -5.54 -14.48 9.44
C GLY A 171 -4.35 -13.53 9.62
N GLN A 172 -3.29 -13.66 8.82
CA GLN A 172 -2.02 -12.92 9.00
C GLN A 172 -1.76 -11.87 7.92
N ARG A 173 -2.60 -11.83 6.88
CA ARG A 173 -2.42 -10.97 5.71
C ARG A 173 -3.74 -10.37 5.29
N VAL A 174 -3.66 -9.20 4.69
CA VAL A 174 -4.80 -8.55 4.04
C VAL A 174 -5.02 -9.20 2.68
N ASP A 175 -6.26 -9.60 2.39
CA ASP A 175 -6.69 -9.84 1.02
C ASP A 175 -6.96 -8.48 0.37
N LEU A 176 -5.97 -8.01 -0.39
CA LEU A 176 -6.04 -6.69 -1.01
C LEU A 176 -7.17 -6.60 -2.05
N TYR A 177 -7.50 -7.70 -2.73
CA TYR A 177 -8.56 -7.72 -3.73
C TYR A 177 -9.93 -7.59 -3.06
N ALA A 178 -10.14 -8.32 -1.96
CA ALA A 178 -11.36 -8.22 -1.16
C ALA A 178 -11.49 -6.84 -0.50
N TYR A 179 -10.42 -6.34 0.13
CA TYR A 179 -10.40 -5.01 0.76
C TYR A 179 -10.71 -3.88 -0.23
N THR A 180 -10.09 -3.89 -1.42
CA THR A 180 -10.38 -2.89 -2.46
C THR A 180 -11.81 -3.01 -3.00
N SER A 181 -12.35 -4.23 -3.10
CA SER A 181 -13.76 -4.44 -3.48
C SER A 181 -14.73 -3.92 -2.41
N MET A 182 -14.41 -4.05 -1.12
CA MET A 182 -15.16 -3.42 -0.04
C MET A 182 -15.15 -1.89 -0.16
N ALA A 183 -14.00 -1.28 -0.49
CA ALA A 183 -13.93 0.15 -0.72
C ALA A 183 -14.82 0.61 -1.89
N VAL A 184 -14.89 -0.16 -2.98
CA VAL A 184 -15.82 0.11 -4.08
C VAL A 184 -17.28 0.03 -3.62
N ALA A 185 -17.64 -0.98 -2.82
CA ALA A 185 -18.99 -1.10 -2.26
C ALA A 185 -19.35 0.12 -1.37
N ALA A 186 -18.42 0.57 -0.53
CA ALA A 186 -18.60 1.75 0.31
C ALA A 186 -18.78 3.03 -0.51
N LEU A 187 -18.02 3.21 -1.59
CA LEU A 187 -18.16 4.35 -2.50
C LEU A 187 -19.53 4.36 -3.21
N GLN A 188 -20.03 3.18 -3.60
CA GLN A 188 -21.36 3.06 -4.20
C GLN A 188 -22.47 3.45 -3.22
N VAL A 189 -22.40 2.98 -1.96
CA VAL A 189 -23.34 3.38 -0.90
C VAL A 189 -23.28 4.88 -0.64
N GLN A 190 -22.07 5.44 -0.55
CA GLN A 190 -21.88 6.89 -0.37
C GLN A 190 -22.51 7.68 -1.53
N GLN A 191 -22.37 7.23 -2.77
CA GLN A 191 -22.96 7.89 -3.93
C GLN A 191 -24.51 7.89 -3.87
N GLU A 192 -25.13 6.77 -3.48
CA GLU A 192 -26.58 6.69 -3.29
C GLU A 192 -27.09 7.65 -2.19
N GLN A 193 -26.33 7.77 -1.11
CA GLN A 193 -26.62 8.74 -0.04
C GLN A 193 -26.50 10.18 -0.52
N ILE A 194 -25.46 10.51 -1.31
CA ILE A 194 -25.26 11.84 -1.88
C ILE A 194 -26.45 12.21 -2.77
N GLU A 195 -26.88 11.32 -3.66
CA GLU A 195 -28.01 11.56 -4.55
C GLU A 195 -29.31 11.78 -3.76
N THR A 196 -29.54 10.97 -2.73
CA THR A 196 -30.71 11.11 -1.85
C THR A 196 -30.71 12.46 -1.13
N LEU A 197 -29.58 12.85 -0.56
CA LEU A 197 -29.44 14.11 0.16
C LEU A 197 -29.58 15.32 -0.79
N GLN A 198 -29.03 15.24 -2.00
CA GLN A 198 -29.20 16.28 -3.01
C GLN A 198 -30.66 16.46 -3.42
N ALA A 199 -31.41 15.37 -3.61
CA ALA A 199 -32.83 15.43 -3.92
C ALA A 199 -33.64 16.08 -2.79
N GLN A 200 -33.34 15.71 -1.53
CA GLN A 200 -33.99 16.32 -0.35
C GLN A 200 -33.69 17.81 -0.24
N LEU A 201 -32.44 18.23 -0.48
CA LEU A 201 -32.06 19.64 -0.48
C LEU A 201 -32.82 20.43 -1.54
N GLN A 202 -32.95 19.91 -2.75
CA GLN A 202 -33.72 20.54 -3.82
C GLN A 202 -35.20 20.69 -3.44
N GLN A 203 -35.80 19.64 -2.88
CA GLN A 203 -37.19 19.67 -2.42
C GLN A 203 -37.40 20.71 -1.32
N LEU A 204 -36.49 20.78 -0.34
CA LEU A 204 -36.57 21.75 0.75
C LEU A 204 -36.40 23.19 0.24
N GLN A 205 -35.48 23.41 -0.70
CA GLN A 205 -35.29 24.73 -1.33
C GLN A 205 -36.55 25.19 -2.07
N ALA A 206 -37.23 24.29 -2.79
CA ALA A 206 -38.50 24.59 -3.44
C ALA A 206 -39.59 24.98 -2.43
N GLN A 207 -39.74 24.22 -1.34
CA GLN A 207 -40.71 24.53 -0.28
C GLN A 207 -40.47 25.90 0.36
N LEU A 208 -39.20 26.26 0.60
CA LEU A 208 -38.85 27.56 1.16
C LEU A 208 -39.13 28.71 0.20
N ALA A 209 -38.94 28.50 -1.11
CA ALA A 209 -39.26 29.49 -2.14
C ALA A 209 -40.77 29.74 -2.26
N GLU A 210 -41.60 28.72 -1.98
CA GLU A 210 -43.06 28.80 -2.02
C GLU A 210 -43.68 29.31 -0.71
N ARG A 211 -42.90 29.45 0.37
CA ARG A 211 -43.42 29.89 1.67
C ARG A 211 -43.75 31.38 1.65
N PRO A 212 -45.01 31.79 1.92
CA PRO A 212 -45.36 33.21 1.99
C PRO A 212 -44.59 33.92 3.12
N PRO A 213 -44.31 35.23 3.00
CA PRO A 213 -43.61 35.98 4.02
C PRO A 213 -44.40 35.97 5.33
N GLU A 214 -43.70 35.78 6.44
CA GLU A 214 -44.30 35.74 7.78
C GLU A 214 -44.98 37.08 8.09
N PRO A 215 -46.25 37.09 8.54
CA PRO A 215 -46.96 38.33 8.83
C PRO A 215 -46.26 39.07 9.97
N ARG A 216 -45.89 40.33 9.72
CA ARG A 216 -45.33 41.26 10.71
C ARG A 216 -46.40 41.86 11.61
#